data_AF-A0A3D4KAI8-F1
#
_entry.id   AF-A0A3D4KAI8-F1
#
_cell.length_a   1.000
_cell.length_b   1.000
_cell.length_c   1.000
_cell.angle_alpha   90.00
_cell.angle_beta   90.00
_cell.angle_gamma   90.00
#
_symmetry.space_group_name_H-M   'P 1'
#
loop_
_entity.id
_entity.type
_entity.pdbx_description
1 polymer ?
#
loop_
_entity_poly.entity_id
_entity_poly.type
_entity_poly.pdbx_seq_one_letter_code
_entity_poly.pdbx_strand_id
1 'polypeptide(L)'
;VLLFGFQAQTILDKPLVIGLIAIPLLIQSYGIFFIAYGWAYLWRVPFNTAAPAALIGTSNFFELAVAVAISLFGLNSGAALATVVGVLVEVPVMLSLVAFANKTAKKFPL
;
A
#
# COMPACT_ATOMS: atom_id res chain seq x y z
N VAL A 1 -6.63 -14.16 -9.26
CA VAL A 1 -5.38 -14.94 -9.54
C VAL A 1 -5.00 -14.94 -11.02
N LEU A 2 -5.92 -15.14 -11.98
CA LEU A 2 -5.59 -15.18 -13.41
C LEU A 2 -4.92 -13.91 -13.98
N LEU A 3 -5.36 -12.72 -13.58
CA LEU A 3 -4.79 -11.43 -14.02
C LEU A 3 -3.30 -11.28 -13.68
N PHE A 4 -2.90 -11.70 -12.48
CA PHE A 4 -1.51 -11.66 -12.04
C PHE A 4 -0.65 -12.64 -12.84
N GLY A 5 -1.19 -13.81 -13.21
CA GLY A 5 -0.50 -14.79 -14.05
C GLY A 5 -0.24 -14.31 -15.48
N PHE A 6 -1.17 -13.56 -16.08
CA PHE A 6 -1.00 -13.02 -17.43
C PHE A 6 0.03 -11.88 -17.51
N GLN A 7 0.20 -11.10 -16.44
CA GLN A 7 1.21 -10.03 -16.38
C GLN A 7 2.53 -10.48 -15.73
N ALA A 8 2.60 -11.68 -15.14
CA ALA A 8 3.77 -12.19 -14.42
C ALA A 8 5.05 -12.23 -15.29
N GLN A 9 4.95 -12.61 -16.57
CA GLN A 9 6.11 -12.64 -17.46
C GLN A 9 6.69 -11.23 -17.66
N THR A 10 5.83 -10.25 -17.92
CA THR A 10 6.21 -8.83 -18.09
C THR A 10 6.77 -8.22 -16.80
N ILE A 11 6.27 -8.65 -15.64
CA ILE A 11 6.80 -8.29 -14.33
C ILE A 11 8.25 -8.79 -14.21
N LEU A 12 8.51 -10.05 -14.55
CA LEU A 12 9.85 -10.64 -14.47
C LEU A 12 10.84 -10.05 -15.49
N ASP A 13 10.37 -9.68 -16.69
CA ASP A 13 11.22 -9.14 -17.77
C ASP A 13 11.62 -7.68 -17.56
N LYS A 14 10.91 -6.91 -16.71
CA LYS A 14 11.13 -5.46 -16.51
C LYS A 14 11.24 -5.07 -15.03
N PRO A 15 12.26 -5.57 -14.29
CA PRO A 15 12.42 -5.30 -12.86
C PRO A 15 12.65 -3.81 -12.54
N LEU A 16 13.29 -3.06 -13.45
CA LEU A 16 13.49 -1.62 -13.28
C LEU A 16 12.17 -0.83 -13.21
N VAL A 17 11.18 -1.21 -14.01
CA VAL A 17 9.87 -0.54 -14.02
C VAL A 17 9.12 -0.81 -12.71
N ILE A 18 9.23 -2.03 -12.19
CA ILE A 18 8.66 -2.40 -10.88
C ILE A 18 9.30 -1.57 -9.78
N GLY A 19 10.63 -1.46 -9.76
CA GLY A 19 11.34 -0.64 -8.77
C GLY A 19 10.89 0.82 -8.81
N LEU A 20 10.76 1.39 -10.01
CA LEU A 20 10.30 2.78 -10.21
C LEU A 20 8.86 3.01 -9.72
N ILE A 21 7.99 1.99 -9.73
CA ILE A 21 6.62 2.07 -9.21
C ILE A 21 6.59 1.81 -7.70
N ALA A 22 7.32 0.80 -7.24
CA ALA A 22 7.34 0.36 -5.86
C ALA A 22 7.95 1.41 -4.93
N ILE A 23 9.05 2.07 -5.33
CA ILE A 23 9.75 3.05 -4.48
C ILE A 23 8.83 4.22 -4.08
N PRO A 24 8.16 4.93 -5.00
CA PRO A 24 7.22 5.99 -4.64
C PRO A 24 6.07 5.49 -3.76
N LEU A 25 5.52 4.31 -4.05
CA LEU A 25 4.44 3.73 -3.25
C LEU A 25 4.89 3.44 -1.82
N LEU A 26 6.09 2.87 -1.64
CA LEU A 26 6.66 2.63 -0.31
C LEU A 26 6.82 3.95 0.45
N ILE A 27 7.44 4.95 -0.18
CA ILE A 27 7.66 6.26 0.46
C ILE A 27 6.33 6.88 0.86
N GLN A 28 5.32 6.83 -0.03
CA GLN A 28 3.98 7.32 0.25
C GLN A 28 3.36 6.59 1.44
N SER A 29 3.32 5.25 1.41
CA SER A 29 2.63 4.47 2.44
C SER A 29 3.29 4.63 3.81
N TYR A 30 4.62 4.49 3.90
CA TYR A 30 5.32 4.72 5.16
C TYR A 30 5.22 6.18 5.62
N GLY A 31 5.34 7.13 4.71
CA GLY A 31 5.24 8.55 5.01
C GLY A 31 3.90 8.92 5.63
N ILE A 32 2.80 8.57 4.96
CA ILE A 32 1.44 8.86 5.45
C ILE A 32 1.18 8.15 6.78
N PHE A 33 1.59 6.88 6.90
CA PHE A 33 1.43 6.12 8.14
C PHE A 33 2.15 6.79 9.30
N PHE A 34 3.43 7.12 9.17
CA PHE A 34 4.20 7.71 10.27
C PHE A 34 3.71 9.11 10.64
N ILE A 35 3.27 9.91 9.66
CA ILE A 35 2.67 11.22 9.91
C ILE A 35 1.36 11.03 10.68
N ALA A 36 0.42 10.22 10.18
CA ALA A 36 -0.88 10.03 10.81
C ALA A 36 -0.78 9.37 12.19
N TYR A 37 0.04 8.32 12.31
CA TYR A 37 0.26 7.59 13.57
C TYR A 37 0.99 8.45 14.61
N GLY A 38 2.01 9.21 14.19
CA GLY A 38 2.73 10.15 15.06
C GLY A 38 1.85 11.31 15.52
N TRP A 39 0.96 11.80 14.65
CA TRP A 39 0.01 12.84 15.01
C TRP A 39 -1.06 12.36 16.00
N ALA A 40 -1.60 11.15 15.77
CA ALA A 40 -2.53 10.51 16.69
C ALA A 40 -1.89 10.25 18.06
N TYR A 41 -0.61 9.91 18.10
CA TYR A 41 0.17 9.81 19.33
C TYR A 41 0.28 11.16 20.06
N LEU A 42 0.62 12.24 19.34
CA LEU A 42 0.74 13.59 19.91
C LEU A 42 -0.58 14.09 20.50
N TRP A 43 -1.70 13.77 19.87
CA TRP A 43 -3.05 14.07 20.36
C TRP A 43 -3.58 13.11 21.41
N ARG A 44 -2.79 12.12 21.84
CA ARG A 44 -3.18 11.13 22.85
C ARG A 44 -4.47 10.37 22.49
N VAL A 45 -4.68 10.14 21.20
CA VAL A 45 -5.81 9.34 20.71
C VAL A 45 -5.60 7.89 21.17
N PRO A 46 -6.62 7.20 21.72
CA PRO A 46 -6.50 5.80 22.13
C PRO A 46 -6.03 4.90 20.98
N PHE A 47 -5.20 3.91 21.29
CA PHE A 47 -4.60 3.01 20.27
C PHE A 47 -5.64 2.34 19.36
N ASN A 48 -6.79 1.96 19.95
CA ASN A 48 -7.91 1.33 19.25
C ASN A 48 -8.51 2.19 18.12
N THR A 49 -8.21 3.49 18.11
CA THR A 49 -8.65 4.45 17.10
C THR A 49 -7.46 4.93 16.27
N ALA A 50 -6.33 5.21 16.92
CA ALA A 50 -5.12 5.73 16.28
C ALA A 50 -4.53 4.78 15.23
N ALA A 51 -4.41 3.49 15.54
CA ALA A 51 -3.81 2.52 14.62
C ALA A 51 -4.70 2.25 13.39
N PRO A 52 -6.02 1.97 13.54
CA PRO A 52 -6.90 1.85 12.38
C PRO A 52 -6.98 3.13 11.55
N ALA A 53 -7.04 4.31 12.17
CA ALA A 53 -7.10 5.58 11.45
C ALA A 53 -5.84 5.83 10.60
N ALA A 54 -4.65 5.58 11.15
CA ALA A 54 -3.39 5.71 10.40
C ALA A 54 -3.30 4.70 9.26
N LEU A 55 -3.78 3.47 9.46
CA LEU A 55 -3.83 2.45 8.41
C LEU A 55 -4.81 2.82 7.30
N ILE A 56 -6.02 3.29 7.62
CA ILE A 56 -7.01 3.73 6.63
C ILE A 56 -6.46 4.87 5.77
N GLY A 57 -5.79 5.84 6.39
CA GLY A 57 -5.17 6.95 5.66
C GLY A 57 -4.02 6.50 4.73
N THR A 58 -3.39 5.36 5.03
CA THR A 58 -2.26 4.81 4.28
C THR A 58 -2.69 3.90 3.13
N SER A 59 -3.85 3.24 3.26
CA SER A 59 -4.39 2.29 2.28
C SER A 59 -4.79 2.97 0.97
N ASN A 60 -4.48 2.31 -0.14
CA ASN A 60 -4.97 2.63 -1.49
C ASN A 60 -5.94 1.54 -1.96
N PHE A 61 -6.96 1.93 -2.72
CA PHE A 61 -7.93 0.98 -3.29
C PHE A 61 -7.45 0.43 -4.62
N PHE A 62 -6.39 -0.39 -4.61
CA PHE A 62 -5.83 -0.91 -5.86
C PHE A 62 -6.77 -1.87 -6.59
N GLU A 63 -7.62 -2.67 -5.93
CA GLU A 63 -8.60 -3.51 -6.63
C GLU A 63 -9.50 -2.69 -7.57
N LEU A 64 -9.94 -1.51 -7.12
CA LEU A 64 -10.71 -0.57 -7.95
C LEU A 64 -9.82 0.06 -9.02
N ALA A 65 -8.60 0.46 -8.68
CA ALA A 65 -7.65 1.04 -9.63
C ALA A 65 -7.33 0.09 -10.80
N VAL A 66 -7.17 -1.20 -10.53
CA VAL A 66 -6.96 -2.24 -11.55
C VAL A 66 -8.15 -2.31 -12.50
N ALA A 67 -9.37 -2.32 -11.97
CA ALA A 67 -10.58 -2.37 -12.80
C ALA A 67 -10.69 -1.15 -13.74
N VAL A 68 -10.39 0.04 -13.23
CA VAL A 68 -10.39 1.29 -14.02
C VAL A 68 -9.25 1.32 -15.04
N ALA A 69 -8.05 0.90 -14.66
CA ALA A 69 -6.91 0.87 -15.57
C ALA A 69 -7.14 -0.08 -16.75
N ILE A 70 -7.73 -1.26 -16.48
CA ILE A 70 -8.10 -2.22 -17.52
C ILE A 70 -9.20 -1.67 -18.43
N SER A 71 -10.22 -1.01 -17.87
CA SER A 71 -11.35 -0.51 -18.68
C SER A 71 -10.97 0.66 -19.58
N LEU A 72 -10.05 1.52 -19.15
CA LEU A 72 -9.63 2.70 -19.91
C LEU A 72 -8.43 2.45 -20.83
N PHE A 73 -7.45 1.65 -20.39
CA PHE A 73 -6.18 1.48 -21.09
C PHE A 73 -5.96 0.05 -21.63
N GLY A 74 -6.82 -0.90 -21.25
CA GLY A 74 -6.68 -2.31 -21.63
C GLY A 74 -5.67 -3.08 -20.79
N LEU A 75 -5.74 -4.41 -20.89
CA LEU A 75 -4.96 -5.37 -20.07
C LEU A 75 -3.44 -5.32 -20.28
N ASN A 76 -2.99 -4.97 -21.49
CA ASN A 76 -1.57 -4.97 -21.86
C ASN A 76 -0.90 -3.60 -21.65
N SER A 77 -1.61 -2.63 -21.07
CA SER A 77 -1.07 -1.31 -20.81
C SER A 77 -0.12 -1.29 -19.61
N GLY A 78 0.85 -0.36 -19.62
CA GLY A 78 1.69 -0.10 -18.46
C GLY A 78 0.91 0.40 -17.24
N ALA A 79 -0.25 1.04 -17.46
CA ALA A 79 -1.15 1.47 -16.39
C ALA A 79 -1.77 0.27 -15.65
N ALA A 80 -2.28 -0.72 -16.38
CA ALA A 80 -2.80 -1.95 -15.78
C ALA A 80 -1.69 -2.69 -15.00
N LEU A 81 -0.49 -2.82 -15.59
CA LEU A 81 0.67 -3.41 -14.93
C LEU A 81 1.02 -2.70 -13.62
N ALA A 82 1.03 -1.36 -13.61
CA ALA A 82 1.38 -0.58 -12.43
C ALA A 82 0.39 -0.78 -11.27
N THR A 83 -0.91 -0.85 -11.57
CA THR A 83 -1.94 -1.10 -10.54
C THR A 83 -1.85 -2.50 -9.94
N VAL A 84 -1.52 -3.51 -10.74
CA VAL A 84 -1.34 -4.90 -10.30
C VAL A 84 -0.09 -5.05 -9.43
N VAL A 85 1.02 -4.43 -9.85
CA VAL A 85 2.26 -4.37 -9.06
C VAL A 85 2.01 -3.62 -7.74
N GLY A 86 1.22 -2.55 -7.77
CA GLY A 86 0.82 -1.79 -6.58
C GLY A 86 0.20 -2.67 -5.50
N VAL A 87 -0.78 -3.51 -5.84
CA VAL A 87 -1.39 -4.48 -4.91
C VAL A 87 -0.34 -5.40 -4.28
N LEU A 88 0.56 -5.96 -5.12
CA LEU A 88 1.58 -6.92 -4.67
C LEU A 88 2.57 -6.29 -3.67
N VAL A 89 2.87 -5.00 -3.84
CA VAL A 89 3.75 -4.24 -2.94
C VAL A 89 3.00 -3.79 -1.69
N GLU A 90 1.75 -3.35 -1.84
CA GLU A 90 0.97 -2.77 -0.75
C GLU A 90 0.65 -3.79 0.35
N VAL A 91 0.20 -5.00 0.01
CA VAL A 91 -0.20 -5.99 1.02
C VAL A 91 0.94 -6.30 2.01
N PRO A 92 2.18 -6.60 1.59
CA PRO A 92 3.33 -6.74 2.49
C PRO A 92 3.60 -5.51 3.34
N VAL A 93 3.51 -4.31 2.75
CA VAL A 93 3.73 -3.04 3.46
C VAL A 93 2.70 -2.87 4.56
N MET A 94 1.42 -3.10 4.27
CA MET A 94 0.34 -2.99 5.24
C MET A 94 0.52 -3.98 6.39
N LEU A 95 0.89 -5.23 6.10
CA LEU A 95 1.21 -6.23 7.13
C LEU A 95 2.39 -5.77 8.01
N SER A 96 3.43 -5.17 7.41
CA SER A 96 4.58 -4.65 8.15
C SER A 96 4.20 -3.47 9.06
N LEU A 97 3.31 -2.58 8.60
CA LEU A 97 2.81 -1.43 9.37
C LEU A 97 1.90 -1.87 10.52
N VAL A 98 1.03 -2.85 10.29
CA VAL A 98 0.20 -3.46 11.35
C VAL A 98 1.10 -4.09 12.41
N ALA A 99 2.12 -4.86 12.00
CA ALA A 99 3.08 -5.46 12.92
C ALA A 99 3.84 -4.40 13.72
N PHE A 100 4.22 -3.28 13.09
CA PHE A 100 4.82 -2.14 13.77
C PHE A 100 3.86 -1.51 14.78
N ALA A 101 2.63 -1.17 14.38
CA ALA A 101 1.61 -0.56 15.23
C ALA A 101 1.33 -1.42 16.47
N ASN A 102 1.19 -2.74 16.30
CA ASN A 102 0.95 -3.68 17.39
C ASN A 102 2.14 -3.74 18.38
N LYS A 103 3.39 -3.64 17.90
CA LYS A 103 4.56 -3.56 18.77
C LYS A 103 4.62 -2.24 19.56
N THR A 104 4.13 -1.15 18.99
CA THR A 104 4.10 0.18 19.62
C THR A 104 2.83 0.47 20.41
N ALA A 105 1.88 -0.46 20.47
CA ALA A 105 0.60 -0.31 21.18
C ALA A 105 0.78 0.14 22.64
N LYS A 106 1.79 -0.40 23.34
CA LYS A 106 2.10 -0.06 24.74
C LYS A 106 2.53 1.39 24.96
N LYS A 107 2.91 2.11 23.90
CA LYS A 107 3.32 3.52 23.99
C LYS A 107 2.12 4.45 24.06
N PHE A 108 0.97 4.03 23.50
CA PHE A 108 -0.22 4.85 23.47
C PHE A 108 -0.90 4.90 24.85
N PRO A 109 -1.51 6.04 25.20
CA PRO A 109 -2.35 6.12 26.39
C PRO A 109 -3.52 5.14 26.28
N LEU A 110 -3.88 4.55 27.43
CA LEU A 110 -5.05 3.68 27.58
C LEU A 110 -6.34 4.42 27.20
#